data_AF-A0ABD2HV16-F1
#
_entry.id   AF-A0ABD2HV16-F1
#
_cell.length_a   1.000
_cell.length_b   1.000
_cell.length_c   1.000
_cell.angle_alpha   90.00
_cell.angle_beta   90.00
_cell.angle_gamma   90.00
#
_symmetry.space_group_name_H-M   'P 1'
#
loop_
_entity.id
_entity.type
_entity.pdbx_description
1 polymer ?
#
loop_
_entity_poly.entity_id
_entity_poly.type
_entity_poly.pdbx_seq_one_letter_code
_entity_poly.pdbx_strand_id
1 'polypeptide(L)'
;MGRGGPNSLSTSGPPIQQQNSSIIQQMTANAAHSFNNLRLNPSAEGNKNPPTSVNAHQSKMRQDKKGKSENKKSVKVGSKVKLQQKLNSGVKSKKLGEKKSKLGLITFYVFLLIILFVPQVPTNVVLRYENHSVPIEQQFISCQPLTKPVGQKCEFIVEQMAMNKKMPKVSSIWSNLDGGSETIQKLGETNVRGCETDGDDGHSYCDTELVINADQIDQLQKMPAGNIHKSTVIQIKATGQSFHGRKLLENMPICPSGYVLFNYINACNYPLSVTASSKEFPTATRRVEANQQLPVCAHAVMSSGRVWASTDCAVQDSCVAAQPPVSLFEMTFNPDGSQFMDVSYVDGISDPIGVRVKNCQPGQDQTVTFEQQAVDNLRQMFPQMAETDNASGQTKVKSVCGYYNTPNVCCQNEFSGGPQFCGPNISGSDWTTDQKKAYDAFTAISGNSYAFAFDDGRATMHCNGTTTTAVNIGFCMNP
;
A
#
# COMPACT_ATOMS: atom_id res chain seq x y z
N MET A 1 51.41 13.21 60.85
CA MET A 1 51.56 14.62 60.44
C MET A 1 51.75 14.70 58.93
N GLY A 2 50.79 15.31 58.22
CA GLY A 2 51.07 16.16 57.06
C GLY A 2 51.17 15.55 55.65
N ARG A 3 50.22 16.00 54.81
CA ARG A 3 50.25 16.25 53.34
C ARG A 3 50.04 15.00 52.48
N GLY A 4 49.11 14.93 51.54
CA GLY A 4 48.33 15.96 50.84
C GLY A 4 48.36 15.59 49.35
N GLY A 5 47.25 15.07 48.81
CA GLY A 5 47.12 14.67 47.41
C GLY A 5 45.76 15.12 46.85
N PRO A 6 45.70 15.73 45.66
CA PRO A 6 44.52 16.45 45.20
C PRO A 6 43.43 15.52 44.65
N ASN A 7 42.21 15.75 45.09
CA ASN A 7 40.99 15.23 44.48
C ASN A 7 40.78 15.89 43.11
N SER A 8 40.85 15.11 42.04
CA SER A 8 40.30 15.49 40.74
C SER A 8 38.85 15.03 40.69
N LEU A 9 37.93 15.99 40.70
CA LEU A 9 36.53 15.76 40.35
C LEU A 9 36.46 15.44 38.85
N SER A 10 36.23 14.17 38.52
CA SER A 10 35.79 13.76 37.19
C SER A 10 34.28 13.95 37.09
N THR A 11 33.86 15.10 36.58
CA THR A 11 32.49 15.31 36.09
C THR A 11 32.35 14.63 34.73
N SER A 12 32.13 13.33 34.73
CA SER A 12 31.63 12.61 33.55
C SER A 12 30.13 12.83 33.46
N GLY A 13 29.73 13.88 32.73
CA GLY A 13 28.36 13.98 32.24
C GLY A 13 28.07 12.80 31.32
N PRO A 14 26.84 12.25 31.32
CA PRO A 14 26.50 11.16 30.42
C PRO A 14 26.70 11.59 28.96
N PRO A 15 27.21 10.70 28.10
CA PRO A 15 27.34 11.03 26.68
C PRO A 15 25.96 11.34 26.11
N ILE A 16 25.86 12.49 25.43
CA ILE A 16 24.73 12.83 24.58
C ILE A 16 24.60 11.68 23.58
N GLN A 17 23.57 10.85 23.74
CA GLN A 17 23.16 9.89 22.72
C GLN A 17 22.87 10.70 21.46
N GLN A 18 23.73 10.56 20.46
CA GLN A 18 23.39 10.90 19.08
C GLN A 18 22.18 10.05 18.73
N GLN A 19 20.99 10.68 18.73
CA GLN A 19 19.81 10.10 18.11
C GLN A 19 20.14 9.92 16.63
N ASN A 20 20.49 8.70 16.25
CA ASN A 20 20.42 8.28 14.86
C ASN A 20 18.95 8.35 14.48
N SER A 21 18.57 9.48 13.90
CA SER A 21 17.26 9.72 13.31
C SER A 21 17.09 8.69 12.20
N SER A 22 16.34 7.62 12.49
CA SER A 22 15.89 6.73 11.43
C SER A 22 15.12 7.58 10.43
N ILE A 23 15.56 7.62 9.18
CA ILE A 23 14.63 7.86 8.08
C ILE A 23 14.00 9.27 8.13
N ILE A 24 14.85 10.30 8.10
CA ILE A 24 14.53 11.58 7.44
C ILE A 24 14.17 11.39 5.93
N GLN A 25 14.02 10.16 5.43
CA GLN A 25 14.17 9.81 4.02
C GLN A 25 12.93 9.22 3.35
N GLN A 26 11.80 9.14 4.03
CA GLN A 26 10.51 9.32 3.34
C GLN A 26 10.13 10.80 3.16
N MET A 27 10.88 11.77 3.70
CA MET A 27 10.55 13.22 3.62
C MET A 27 10.45 13.78 2.17
N THR A 28 10.62 12.93 1.16
CA THR A 28 10.45 13.21 -0.28
C THR A 28 9.86 12.03 -1.05
N ALA A 29 9.10 11.12 -0.42
CA ALA A 29 8.50 9.98 -1.10
C ALA A 29 7.37 10.34 -2.10
N ASN A 30 7.10 11.63 -2.36
CA ASN A 30 6.59 12.21 -3.62
C ASN A 30 6.24 13.70 -3.40
N ALA A 31 7.12 14.67 -3.67
CA ALA A 31 6.74 16.10 -3.65
C ALA A 31 5.63 16.46 -4.66
N ALA A 32 5.22 15.54 -5.53
CA ALA A 32 4.33 15.80 -6.65
C ALA A 32 3.77 14.50 -7.26
N HIS A 33 2.82 13.82 -6.60
CA HIS A 33 1.75 13.20 -7.40
C HIS A 33 0.91 14.34 -7.98
N SER A 34 1.48 14.90 -9.05
CA SER A 34 1.07 16.05 -9.81
C SER A 34 -0.31 15.78 -10.43
N PHE A 35 -1.25 16.70 -10.15
CA PHE A 35 -2.54 16.91 -10.80
C PHE A 35 -3.56 15.76 -10.80
N ASN A 36 -4.44 15.76 -9.80
CA ASN A 36 -5.82 15.30 -10.01
C ASN A 36 -6.81 16.36 -9.51
N ASN A 37 -7.23 17.22 -10.43
CA ASN A 37 -8.57 17.79 -10.52
C ASN A 37 -8.72 18.52 -11.87
N LEU A 38 -8.70 17.77 -12.96
CA LEU A 38 -9.38 18.22 -14.19
C LEU A 38 -10.88 18.03 -13.95
N ARG A 39 -11.53 19.07 -13.43
CA ARG A 39 -12.99 19.20 -13.44
C ARG A 39 -13.45 19.15 -14.90
N LEU A 40 -13.98 18.02 -15.33
CA LEU A 40 -14.86 17.95 -16.48
C LEU A 40 -16.20 18.59 -16.08
N ASN A 41 -16.45 19.80 -16.58
CA ASN A 41 -17.79 20.37 -16.63
C ASN A 41 -18.58 19.61 -17.70
N PRO A 42 -19.75 19.01 -17.39
CA PRO A 42 -20.73 18.74 -18.43
C PRO A 42 -21.52 20.02 -18.70
N SER A 43 -21.31 20.60 -19.89
CA SER A 43 -22.31 21.44 -20.54
C SER A 43 -23.30 20.54 -21.28
N ALA A 44 -24.57 20.67 -20.95
CA ALA A 44 -25.72 20.54 -21.85
C ALA A 44 -26.87 21.29 -21.14
N GLU A 45 -27.33 22.45 -21.63
CA GLU A 45 -28.40 22.54 -22.63
C GLU A 45 -29.57 21.60 -22.28
N GLY A 46 -30.79 22.04 -22.00
CA GLY A 46 -31.43 23.34 -21.94
C GLY A 46 -32.93 23.08 -21.78
N ASN A 47 -33.67 23.94 -21.09
CA ASN A 47 -35.10 24.08 -21.43
C ASN A 47 -35.67 25.43 -20.98
N LYS A 48 -36.47 25.99 -21.89
CA LYS A 48 -37.16 27.28 -21.79
C LYS A 48 -38.54 27.07 -21.17
N ASN A 49 -38.93 27.91 -20.20
CA ASN A 49 -40.12 28.78 -20.25
C ASN A 49 -40.55 29.27 -18.83
N PRO A 50 -40.97 30.55 -18.68
CA PRO A 50 -41.63 31.12 -17.49
C PRO A 50 -43.15 31.35 -17.76
N PRO A 51 -43.91 32.17 -16.99
CA PRO A 51 -43.96 32.48 -15.54
C PRO A 51 -45.40 32.37 -14.93
N THR A 52 -45.50 32.38 -13.59
CA THR A 52 -46.66 32.90 -12.79
C THR A 52 -46.19 33.00 -11.33
N SER A 53 -45.93 34.17 -10.73
CA SER A 53 -46.81 35.25 -10.25
C SER A 53 -47.55 34.95 -8.91
N VAL A 54 -47.31 35.85 -7.94
CA VAL A 54 -48.25 36.39 -6.91
C VAL A 54 -48.11 35.92 -5.44
N ASN A 55 -48.26 36.94 -4.55
CA ASN A 55 -48.41 37.03 -3.09
C ASN A 55 -47.14 36.89 -2.23
N ALA A 56 -46.61 37.93 -1.57
CA ALA A 56 -47.19 39.00 -0.74
C ALA A 56 -47.92 38.47 0.51
N HIS A 57 -47.24 38.50 1.66
CA HIS A 57 -47.89 38.76 2.94
C HIS A 57 -46.97 39.53 3.89
N GLN A 58 -47.42 40.73 4.20
CA GLN A 58 -47.00 41.55 5.33
C GLN A 58 -47.57 40.97 6.63
N SER A 59 -46.83 41.07 7.73
CA SER A 59 -47.41 41.33 9.04
C SER A 59 -46.40 42.03 9.96
N LYS A 60 -46.74 43.28 10.29
CA LYS A 60 -46.22 44.13 11.38
C LYS A 60 -46.81 43.69 12.71
N MET A 61 -46.02 43.75 13.79
CA MET A 61 -46.33 44.37 15.12
C MET A 61 -44.97 44.52 15.85
N ARG A 62 -44.50 45.72 16.24
CA ARG A 62 -44.81 46.53 17.46
C ARG A 62 -44.64 45.70 18.76
N GLN A 63 -43.94 46.10 19.82
CA GLN A 63 -43.53 47.42 20.33
C GLN A 63 -42.53 47.28 21.51
N ASP A 64 -41.68 48.30 21.67
CA ASP A 64 -41.24 49.00 22.91
C ASP A 64 -40.56 48.29 24.11
N LYS A 65 -39.32 48.71 24.43
CA LYS A 65 -38.93 49.55 25.61
C LYS A 65 -37.39 49.69 25.68
N LYS A 66 -36.80 50.90 25.52
CA LYS A 66 -36.52 51.98 26.50
C LYS A 66 -35.44 51.68 27.56
N GLY A 67 -34.34 52.44 27.53
CA GLY A 67 -33.39 52.68 28.65
C GLY A 67 -32.00 53.14 28.19
N LYS A 68 -31.76 54.45 27.99
CA LYS A 68 -30.89 55.36 28.79
C LYS A 68 -29.43 54.88 28.96
N SER A 69 -28.43 55.47 28.30
CA SER A 69 -27.80 56.81 28.51
C SER A 69 -26.77 56.83 29.66
N GLU A 70 -25.47 56.96 29.31
CA GLU A 70 -24.54 58.06 29.69
C GLU A 70 -23.08 57.65 29.35
N ASN A 71 -22.41 58.33 28.41
CA ASN A 71 -21.53 59.49 28.59
C ASN A 71 -20.19 59.20 29.30
N LYS A 72 -19.07 59.15 28.55
CA LYS A 72 -17.95 60.12 28.67
C LYS A 72 -16.69 59.76 27.88
N LYS A 73 -16.10 60.84 27.36
CA LYS A 73 -14.67 61.15 27.14
C LYS A 73 -13.98 60.69 25.85
N SER A 74 -14.03 61.64 24.93
CA SER A 74 -13.03 62.00 23.93
C SER A 74 -11.57 62.04 24.44
N VAL A 75 -10.66 61.44 23.67
CA VAL A 75 -9.25 61.87 23.56
C VAL A 75 -8.90 61.93 22.07
N LYS A 76 -8.57 63.15 21.61
CA LYS A 76 -7.98 63.44 20.30
C LYS A 76 -6.49 63.14 20.36
N VAL A 77 -5.98 62.30 19.46
CA VAL A 77 -4.60 62.41 18.97
C VAL A 77 -4.64 62.20 17.47
N GLY A 78 -4.28 63.26 16.73
CA GLY A 78 -4.15 63.23 15.29
C GLY A 78 -2.80 62.67 14.88
N SER A 79 -2.78 61.92 13.78
CA SER A 79 -1.60 61.77 12.93
C SER A 79 -2.06 61.49 11.51
N LYS A 80 -1.77 62.45 10.63
CA LYS A 80 -2.00 62.39 9.19
C LYS A 80 -0.97 61.43 8.58
N VAL A 81 -1.41 60.30 8.04
CA VAL A 81 -0.62 59.49 7.11
C VAL A 81 -1.31 59.53 5.75
N LYS A 82 -0.69 60.23 4.79
CA LYS A 82 -1.10 60.23 3.39
C LYS A 82 -0.62 58.92 2.74
N LEU A 83 -1.53 57.98 2.51
CA LEU A 83 -1.27 56.81 1.68
C LEU A 83 -1.62 57.18 0.23
N GLN A 84 -0.61 57.41 -0.62
CA GLN A 84 -0.81 57.51 -2.06
C GLN A 84 -1.03 56.11 -2.64
N GLN A 85 -2.24 55.87 -3.13
CA GLN A 85 -2.53 54.79 -4.08
C GLN A 85 -1.76 55.06 -5.38
N LYS A 86 -0.82 54.17 -5.70
CA LYS A 86 -0.19 54.09 -7.02
C LYS A 86 -0.69 52.82 -7.70
N LEU A 87 -1.74 53.00 -8.50
CA LEU A 87 -2.17 52.08 -9.54
C LEU A 87 -1.17 52.10 -10.71
N ASN A 88 -1.12 51.00 -11.45
CA ASN A 88 -0.46 50.77 -12.75
C ASN A 88 1.02 50.36 -12.75
N SER A 89 1.24 49.06 -12.93
CA SER A 89 2.15 48.60 -14.00
C SER A 89 1.63 47.30 -14.60
N GLY A 90 1.35 47.34 -15.90
CA GLY A 90 0.80 46.22 -16.67
C GLY A 90 1.85 45.14 -16.91
N VAL A 91 1.55 43.91 -16.49
CA VAL A 91 2.30 42.73 -16.89
C VAL A 91 1.76 42.27 -18.25
N LYS A 92 2.56 42.52 -19.30
CA LYS A 92 2.34 41.98 -20.64
C LYS A 92 2.47 40.46 -20.59
N SER A 93 1.34 39.77 -20.63
CA SER A 93 1.28 38.33 -20.88
C SER A 93 1.85 38.03 -22.27
N LYS A 94 3.03 37.42 -22.31
CA LYS A 94 3.62 36.89 -23.55
C LYS A 94 2.83 35.63 -23.92
N LYS A 95 2.16 35.66 -25.08
CA LYS A 95 1.60 34.49 -25.76
C LYS A 95 2.69 33.41 -25.89
N LEU A 96 2.64 32.40 -25.04
CA LEU A 96 3.49 31.22 -25.12
C LEU A 96 2.87 30.30 -26.18
N GLY A 97 3.55 30.22 -27.32
CA GLY A 97 3.06 29.55 -28.51
C GLY A 97 2.85 28.04 -28.36
N GLU A 98 1.71 27.62 -28.92
CA GLU A 98 1.20 26.37 -29.51
C GLU A 98 2.15 25.22 -29.94
N LYS A 99 3.46 25.24 -29.62
CA LYS A 99 4.40 24.19 -30.03
C LYS A 99 4.45 22.95 -29.12
N LYS A 100 3.73 22.94 -27.98
CA LYS A 100 3.78 21.82 -27.01
C LYS A 100 2.84 20.63 -27.33
N SER A 101 1.97 20.74 -28.33
CA SER A 101 1.01 19.66 -28.67
C SER A 101 1.65 18.49 -29.44
N LYS A 102 2.65 18.73 -30.30
CA LYS A 102 3.21 17.69 -31.18
C LYS A 102 4.14 16.71 -30.46
N LEU A 103 4.82 17.15 -29.40
CA LEU A 103 5.76 16.28 -28.67
C LEU A 103 5.02 15.24 -27.82
N GLY A 104 3.89 15.62 -27.21
CA GLY A 104 3.06 14.68 -26.45
C GLY A 104 2.48 13.56 -27.32
N LEU A 105 2.11 13.88 -28.56
CA LEU A 105 1.58 12.90 -29.50
C LEU A 105 2.62 11.85 -29.89
N ILE A 106 3.88 12.26 -30.14
CA ILE A 106 4.97 11.32 -30.48
C ILE A 106 5.26 10.40 -29.29
N THR A 107 5.36 10.94 -28.07
CA THR A 107 5.60 10.13 -26.87
C THR A 107 4.45 9.14 -26.63
N PHE A 108 3.20 9.53 -26.87
CA PHE A 108 2.04 8.64 -26.79
C PHE A 108 2.12 7.49 -27.80
N TYR A 109 2.47 7.76 -29.06
CA TYR A 109 2.63 6.70 -30.07
C TYR A 109 3.81 5.77 -29.78
N VAL A 110 4.92 6.28 -29.25
CA VAL A 110 6.06 5.44 -28.83
C VAL A 110 5.65 4.54 -27.66
N PHE A 111 4.93 5.07 -26.67
CA PHE A 111 4.44 4.27 -25.55
C PHE A 111 3.41 3.21 -25.99
N LEU A 112 2.51 3.57 -26.91
CA LEU A 112 1.52 2.65 -27.47
C LEU A 112 2.18 1.56 -28.33
N LEU A 113 3.23 1.89 -29.09
CA LEU A 113 4.06 0.91 -29.79
C LEU A 113 4.77 -0.01 -28.80
N ILE A 114 5.36 0.52 -27.71
CA ILE A 114 6.00 -0.31 -26.68
C ILE A 114 5.00 -1.29 -26.07
N ILE A 115 3.78 -0.86 -25.74
CA ILE A 115 2.71 -1.74 -25.22
C ILE A 115 2.33 -2.84 -26.22
N LEU A 116 2.24 -2.50 -27.52
CA LEU A 116 1.97 -3.49 -28.57
C LEU A 116 3.08 -4.53 -28.74
N PHE A 117 4.30 -4.24 -28.25
CA PHE A 117 5.43 -5.17 -28.26
C PHE A 117 5.73 -5.77 -26.88
N VAL A 118 4.94 -5.50 -25.83
CA VAL A 118 5.07 -6.23 -24.56
C VAL A 118 4.57 -7.65 -24.83
N PRO A 119 5.44 -8.66 -24.80
CA PRO A 119 5.05 -10.00 -25.15
C PRO A 119 4.11 -10.51 -24.05
N GLN A 120 2.95 -11.06 -24.45
CA GLN A 120 1.91 -11.44 -23.51
C GLN A 120 2.40 -12.52 -22.56
N VAL A 121 2.05 -12.41 -21.28
CA VAL A 121 2.32 -13.47 -20.29
C VAL A 121 1.40 -14.66 -20.64
N PRO A 122 1.92 -15.89 -20.73
CA PRO A 122 1.11 -17.05 -21.04
C PRO A 122 -0.04 -17.19 -20.04
N THR A 123 -1.26 -17.36 -20.54
CA THR A 123 -2.46 -17.56 -19.70
C THR A 123 -2.86 -19.04 -19.67
N ASN A 124 -3.59 -19.47 -18.65
CA ASN A 124 -4.07 -20.86 -18.54
C ASN A 124 -2.93 -21.89 -18.68
N VAL A 125 -1.83 -21.67 -17.96
CA VAL A 125 -0.71 -22.61 -18.00
C VAL A 125 -1.11 -23.91 -17.32
N VAL A 126 -0.85 -25.02 -17.99
CA VAL A 126 -1.18 -26.37 -17.51
C VAL A 126 0.06 -27.25 -17.66
N LEU A 127 0.42 -27.91 -16.57
CA LEU A 127 1.37 -29.01 -16.60
C LEU A 127 0.62 -30.29 -16.96
N ARG A 128 1.01 -30.95 -18.05
CA ARG A 128 0.40 -32.22 -18.49
C ARG A 128 1.40 -33.35 -18.39
N TYR A 129 1.00 -34.43 -17.71
CA TYR A 129 1.74 -35.68 -17.64
C TYR A 129 0.76 -36.84 -17.84
N GLU A 130 1.06 -37.74 -18.78
CA GLU A 130 0.12 -38.78 -19.23
C GLU A 130 -1.27 -38.21 -19.55
N ASN A 131 -2.28 -38.64 -18.80
CA ASN A 131 -3.69 -38.25 -18.94
C ASN A 131 -4.16 -37.28 -17.84
N HIS A 132 -3.23 -36.65 -17.13
CA HIS A 132 -3.51 -35.68 -16.08
C HIS A 132 -3.07 -34.28 -16.51
N SER A 133 -3.85 -33.30 -16.08
CA SER A 133 -3.60 -31.89 -16.32
C SER A 133 -3.69 -31.16 -14.98
N VAL A 134 -2.64 -30.44 -14.62
CA VAL A 134 -2.56 -29.64 -13.39
C VAL A 134 -2.44 -28.17 -13.79
N PRO A 135 -3.44 -27.33 -13.50
CA PRO A 135 -3.32 -25.90 -13.77
C PRO A 135 -2.22 -25.30 -12.88
N ILE A 136 -1.41 -24.42 -13.48
CA ILE A 136 -0.44 -23.59 -12.77
C ILE A 136 -1.06 -22.20 -12.66
N GLU A 137 -1.25 -21.72 -11.43
CA GLU A 137 -1.75 -20.37 -11.19
C GLU A 137 -0.72 -19.33 -11.68
N GLN A 138 -1.19 -18.21 -12.23
CA GLN A 138 -0.32 -17.18 -12.80
C GLN A 138 0.74 -16.64 -11.84
N GLN A 139 0.47 -16.70 -10.53
CA GLN A 139 1.39 -16.25 -9.49
C GLN A 139 2.70 -17.04 -9.43
N PHE A 140 2.72 -18.23 -10.01
CA PHE A 140 3.88 -19.13 -10.09
C PHE A 140 4.65 -18.99 -11.41
N ILE A 141 4.37 -17.95 -12.19
CA ILE A 141 4.88 -17.76 -13.55
C ILE A 141 5.53 -16.39 -13.64
N SER A 142 6.83 -16.35 -13.91
CA SER A 142 7.58 -15.11 -14.14
C SER A 142 8.18 -15.16 -15.53
N CYS A 143 7.79 -14.24 -16.42
CA CYS A 143 8.34 -14.20 -17.78
C CYS A 143 9.14 -12.92 -18.01
N GLN A 144 10.35 -13.07 -18.55
CA GLN A 144 11.25 -11.99 -18.93
C GLN A 144 11.44 -11.98 -20.45
N PRO A 145 11.36 -10.82 -21.11
CA PRO A 145 11.64 -10.72 -22.54
C PRO A 145 13.12 -10.96 -22.83
N LEU A 146 13.42 -11.75 -23.85
CA LEU A 146 14.77 -11.98 -24.37
C LEU A 146 15.00 -11.09 -25.60
N THR A 147 16.14 -10.41 -25.62
CA THR A 147 16.50 -9.51 -26.74
C THR A 147 17.27 -10.23 -27.84
N LYS A 148 18.00 -11.31 -27.53
CA LYS A 148 18.75 -12.15 -28.48
C LYS A 148 18.93 -13.58 -27.95
N PRO A 149 18.32 -14.61 -28.58
CA PRO A 149 17.29 -14.53 -29.62
C PRO A 149 16.04 -13.77 -29.12
N VAL A 150 15.23 -13.26 -30.05
CA VAL A 150 13.95 -12.62 -29.69
C VAL A 150 13.01 -13.69 -29.14
N GLY A 151 12.54 -13.52 -27.90
CA GLY A 151 11.70 -14.51 -27.24
C GLY A 151 11.30 -14.11 -25.82
N GLN A 152 10.85 -15.09 -25.05
CA GLN A 152 10.57 -14.96 -23.62
C GLN A 152 11.25 -16.09 -22.86
N LYS A 153 11.83 -15.77 -21.71
CA LYS A 153 12.25 -16.73 -20.70
C LYS A 153 11.21 -16.73 -19.60
N CYS A 154 10.46 -17.82 -19.47
CA CYS A 154 9.48 -18.01 -18.42
C CYS A 154 10.01 -18.99 -17.37
N GLU A 155 10.00 -18.57 -16.13
CA GLU A 155 10.31 -19.37 -14.96
C GLU A 155 9.00 -19.79 -14.30
N PHE A 156 8.84 -21.09 -14.08
CA PHE A 156 7.69 -21.69 -13.44
C PHE A 156 8.13 -22.24 -12.09
N ILE A 157 7.59 -21.66 -11.02
CA ILE A 157 7.84 -22.10 -9.65
C ILE A 157 6.69 -23.00 -9.24
N VAL A 158 6.85 -24.31 -9.42
CA VAL A 158 5.80 -25.26 -9.05
C VAL A 158 5.99 -25.62 -7.57
N GLU A 159 5.41 -24.79 -6.69
CA GLU A 159 5.32 -25.09 -5.27
C GLU A 159 4.08 -25.97 -5.00
N GLN A 160 4.27 -27.06 -4.24
CA GLN A 160 3.19 -27.91 -3.70
C GLN A 160 2.36 -28.71 -4.72
N MET A 161 2.97 -29.29 -5.75
CA MET A 161 2.32 -30.43 -6.39
C MET A 161 2.48 -31.66 -5.49
N ALA A 162 1.37 -32.25 -5.05
CA ALA A 162 1.37 -33.59 -4.48
C ALA A 162 1.77 -34.59 -5.57
N MET A 163 3.07 -34.73 -5.80
CA MET A 163 3.59 -35.59 -6.83
C MET A 163 3.61 -37.02 -6.32
N ASN A 164 2.81 -37.87 -6.95
CA ASN A 164 2.94 -39.31 -6.72
C ASN A 164 4.33 -39.74 -7.20
N LYS A 165 5.09 -40.46 -6.37
CA LYS A 165 6.42 -41.03 -6.68
C LYS A 165 6.48 -41.86 -7.98
N LYS A 166 5.33 -42.18 -8.59
CA LYS A 166 5.20 -42.89 -9.86
C LYS A 166 5.05 -42.00 -11.10
N MET A 167 5.14 -40.67 -11.00
CA MET A 167 5.00 -39.80 -12.18
C MET A 167 6.09 -40.08 -13.24
N PRO A 168 5.75 -40.01 -14.53
CA PRO A 168 6.69 -40.20 -15.62
C PRO A 168 7.73 -39.08 -15.65
N LYS A 169 8.90 -39.38 -16.23
CA LYS A 169 10.10 -38.53 -16.22
C LYS A 169 9.96 -37.23 -17.02
N VAL A 170 8.94 -37.10 -17.86
CA VAL A 170 8.78 -35.96 -18.77
C VAL A 170 7.36 -35.46 -18.67
N SER A 171 7.21 -34.18 -18.35
CA SER A 171 5.96 -33.45 -18.38
C SER A 171 6.01 -32.40 -19.50
N SER A 172 4.85 -32.10 -20.06
CA SER A 172 4.70 -31.08 -21.10
C SER A 172 3.99 -29.87 -20.51
N ILE A 173 4.50 -28.68 -20.78
CA ILE A 173 3.90 -27.43 -20.36
C ILE A 173 3.05 -26.93 -21.52
N TRP A 174 1.79 -26.62 -21.26
CA TRP A 174 0.86 -26.09 -22.23
C TRP A 174 0.30 -24.76 -21.76
N SER A 175 0.02 -23.83 -22.67
CA SER A 175 -0.57 -22.54 -22.33
C SER A 175 -1.23 -21.89 -23.54
N ASN A 176 -2.05 -20.88 -23.28
CA ASN A 176 -2.55 -19.96 -24.27
C ASN A 176 -1.64 -18.72 -24.38
N LEU A 177 -0.98 -18.56 -25.53
CA LEU A 177 -0.16 -17.38 -25.86
C LEU A 177 -0.93 -16.30 -26.65
N ASP A 178 -2.03 -16.65 -27.31
CA ASP A 178 -2.77 -15.74 -28.20
C ASP A 178 -3.98 -15.06 -27.52
N GLY A 179 -4.21 -15.37 -26.24
CA GLY A 179 -5.34 -14.88 -25.45
C GLY A 179 -6.68 -15.52 -25.82
N GLY A 180 -6.74 -16.41 -26.83
CA GLY A 180 -7.95 -17.07 -27.29
C GLY A 180 -8.26 -18.35 -26.51
N SER A 181 -9.41 -18.43 -25.84
CA SER A 181 -9.72 -19.56 -24.94
C SER A 181 -9.92 -20.92 -25.62
N GLU A 182 -9.90 -21.00 -26.95
CA GLU A 182 -10.28 -22.20 -27.69
C GLU A 182 -9.14 -23.21 -27.85
N THR A 183 -7.88 -22.77 -27.88
CA THR A 183 -6.72 -23.65 -28.07
C THR A 183 -5.59 -23.34 -27.11
N ILE A 184 -4.89 -24.37 -26.67
CA ILE A 184 -3.63 -24.23 -25.92
C ILE A 184 -2.49 -24.87 -26.72
N GLN A 185 -1.31 -24.27 -26.58
CA GLN A 185 -0.09 -24.59 -27.30
C GLN A 185 0.90 -25.24 -26.35
N LYS A 186 1.56 -26.31 -26.80
CA LYS A 186 2.64 -26.96 -26.04
C LYS A 186 3.86 -26.05 -26.07
N LEU A 187 4.17 -25.42 -24.95
CA LEU A 187 5.30 -24.49 -24.84
C LEU A 187 6.64 -25.22 -24.77
N GLY A 188 6.65 -26.45 -24.23
CA GLY A 188 7.86 -27.26 -24.14
C GLY A 188 7.67 -28.56 -23.37
N GLU A 189 8.75 -29.31 -23.24
CA GLU A 189 8.85 -30.47 -22.35
C GLU A 189 9.91 -30.19 -21.30
N THR A 190 9.61 -30.54 -20.06
CA THR A 190 10.58 -30.44 -18.95
C THR A 190 10.73 -31.80 -18.28
N ASN A 191 11.92 -32.03 -17.74
CA ASN A 191 12.22 -33.21 -16.96
C ASN A 191 12.05 -32.88 -15.48
N VAL A 192 10.92 -33.31 -14.91
CA VAL A 192 10.58 -33.14 -13.49
C VAL A 192 11.42 -34.04 -12.55
N ARG A 193 12.46 -34.74 -13.02
CA ARG A 193 13.36 -35.51 -12.14
C ARG A 193 14.23 -34.65 -11.22
N GLY A 194 14.43 -33.38 -11.55
CA GLY A 194 15.17 -32.45 -10.70
C GLY A 194 14.38 -31.98 -9.50
N CYS A 195 13.11 -32.39 -9.37
CA CYS A 195 12.26 -31.89 -8.31
C CYS A 195 12.64 -32.51 -6.97
N GLU A 196 13.01 -31.66 -6.02
CA GLU A 196 13.32 -32.07 -4.66
C GLU A 196 12.00 -32.43 -3.96
N THR A 197 11.94 -33.64 -3.42
CA THR A 197 10.79 -34.08 -2.62
C THR A 197 11.16 -33.91 -1.16
N ASP A 198 10.39 -33.09 -0.44
CA ASP A 198 10.63 -32.91 0.98
C ASP A 198 10.27 -34.22 1.71
N GLY A 199 11.16 -34.64 2.61
CA GLY A 199 11.28 -36.03 3.04
C GLY A 199 10.08 -36.58 3.79
N ASP A 200 9.26 -35.70 4.38
CA ASP A 200 8.25 -36.07 5.38
C ASP A 200 6.80 -35.78 4.97
N ASP A 201 6.55 -34.90 3.99
CA ASP A 201 5.19 -34.50 3.58
C ASP A 201 4.80 -34.98 2.17
N GLY A 202 5.78 -35.45 1.37
CA GLY A 202 5.55 -35.90 0.00
C GLY A 202 5.27 -34.76 -0.99
N HIS A 203 5.57 -33.51 -0.63
CA HIS A 203 5.55 -32.39 -1.56
C HIS A 203 6.84 -32.36 -2.38
N SER A 204 6.71 -32.14 -3.69
CA SER A 204 7.85 -31.96 -4.58
C SER A 204 7.90 -30.53 -5.11
N TYR A 205 9.09 -29.94 -5.11
CA TYR A 205 9.37 -28.59 -5.61
C TYR A 205 10.13 -28.68 -6.91
N CYS A 206 9.67 -27.98 -7.94
CA CYS A 206 10.29 -27.98 -9.26
C CYS A 206 10.53 -26.55 -9.74
N ASP A 207 11.79 -26.16 -9.82
CA ASP A 207 12.18 -24.98 -10.60
C ASP A 207 12.38 -25.43 -12.05
N THR A 208 11.51 -24.95 -12.95
CA THR A 208 11.67 -25.18 -14.39
C THR A 208 11.78 -23.85 -15.10
N GLU A 209 12.88 -23.70 -15.84
CA GLU A 209 13.07 -22.64 -16.81
C GLU A 209 12.62 -23.12 -18.20
N LEU A 210 11.76 -22.33 -18.84
CA LEU A 210 11.38 -22.53 -20.22
C LEU A 210 11.75 -21.30 -21.06
N VAL A 211 12.49 -21.53 -22.12
CA VAL A 211 12.81 -20.49 -23.10
C VAL A 211 11.95 -20.70 -24.34
N ILE A 212 11.08 -19.74 -24.63
CA ILE A 212 10.20 -19.72 -25.81
C ILE A 212 10.79 -18.73 -26.81
N ASN A 213 11.36 -19.22 -27.90
CA ASN A 213 11.84 -18.35 -28.97
C ASN A 213 10.68 -17.95 -29.89
N ALA A 214 10.72 -16.72 -30.41
CA ALA A 214 9.62 -16.18 -31.22
C ALA A 214 9.37 -17.01 -32.50
N ASP A 215 10.40 -17.61 -33.08
CA ASP A 215 10.33 -18.47 -34.28
C ASP A 215 9.70 -19.85 -34.01
N GLN A 216 9.55 -20.24 -32.74
CA GLN A 216 8.94 -21.51 -32.34
C GLN A 216 7.43 -21.41 -32.13
N ILE A 217 6.88 -20.21 -31.92
CA ILE A 217 5.47 -19.99 -31.52
C ILE A 217 4.50 -20.60 -32.55
N ASP A 218 4.73 -20.37 -33.84
CA ASP A 218 3.86 -20.89 -34.91
C ASP A 218 4.02 -22.41 -35.13
N GLN A 219 5.07 -23.01 -34.58
CA GLN A 219 5.38 -24.43 -34.71
C GLN A 219 4.89 -25.25 -33.50
N LEU A 220 4.35 -24.60 -32.46
CA LEU A 220 3.91 -25.28 -31.25
C LEU A 220 2.71 -26.17 -31.55
N GLN A 221 2.71 -27.37 -30.95
CA GLN A 221 1.58 -28.28 -31.04
C GLN A 221 0.35 -27.63 -30.38
N LYS A 222 -0.76 -27.54 -31.11
CA LYS A 222 -2.02 -26.98 -30.62
C LYS A 222 -2.98 -28.09 -30.21
N MET A 223 -3.73 -27.89 -29.14
CA MET A 223 -4.87 -28.73 -28.79
C MET A 223 -6.07 -27.88 -28.35
N PRO A 224 -7.32 -28.31 -28.66
CA PRO A 224 -8.51 -27.64 -28.16
C PRO A 224 -8.52 -27.59 -26.63
N ALA A 225 -8.81 -26.43 -26.03
CA ALA A 225 -8.88 -26.25 -24.58
C ALA A 225 -9.90 -27.19 -23.92
N GLY A 226 -11.00 -27.52 -24.63
CA GLY A 226 -12.00 -28.50 -24.18
C GLY A 226 -11.45 -29.92 -23.96
N ASN A 227 -10.28 -30.27 -24.52
CA ASN A 227 -9.65 -31.55 -24.27
C ASN A 227 -8.90 -31.61 -22.92
N ILE A 228 -8.64 -30.46 -22.27
CA ILE A 228 -8.07 -30.41 -20.91
C ILE A 228 -9.09 -30.95 -19.89
N HIS A 229 -10.38 -30.68 -20.08
CA HIS A 229 -11.43 -31.16 -19.18
C HIS A 229 -11.69 -32.67 -19.29
N LYS A 230 -11.22 -33.31 -20.37
CA LYS A 230 -11.30 -34.78 -20.54
C LYS A 230 -10.17 -35.52 -19.84
N SER A 231 -9.06 -34.85 -19.53
CA SER A 231 -8.06 -35.36 -18.59
C SER A 231 -8.58 -35.25 -17.17
N THR A 232 -8.21 -36.21 -16.32
CA THR A 232 -8.52 -36.14 -14.88
C THR A 232 -7.84 -34.90 -14.31
N VAL A 233 -8.63 -33.84 -14.09
CA VAL A 233 -8.16 -32.65 -13.38
C VAL A 233 -8.01 -33.06 -11.92
N ILE A 234 -6.77 -33.19 -11.46
CA ILE A 234 -6.52 -33.30 -10.03
C ILE A 234 -6.78 -31.91 -9.46
N GLN A 235 -8.00 -31.68 -8.98
CA GLN A 235 -8.25 -30.50 -8.17
C GLN A 235 -7.46 -30.68 -6.87
N ILE A 236 -6.43 -29.84 -6.70
CA ILE A 236 -5.79 -29.63 -5.41
C ILE A 236 -6.85 -28.94 -4.54
N LYS A 237 -7.70 -29.74 -3.89
CA LYS A 237 -8.63 -29.20 -2.89
C LYS A 237 -7.81 -28.76 -1.70
N ALA A 238 -7.64 -27.45 -1.53
CA ALA A 238 -7.36 -26.89 -0.21
C ALA A 238 -8.46 -27.40 0.73
N THR A 239 -8.13 -28.32 1.62
CA THR A 239 -9.09 -28.94 2.54
C THR A 239 -9.61 -27.87 3.50
N GLY A 240 -10.84 -27.41 3.24
CA GLY A 240 -11.58 -26.53 4.14
C GLY A 240 -11.87 -27.25 5.46
N GLN A 241 -11.11 -26.92 6.50
CA GLN A 241 -11.49 -27.14 7.89
C GLN A 241 -11.67 -25.79 8.57
N SER A 242 -12.77 -25.66 9.32
CA SER A 242 -13.05 -24.54 10.21
C SER A 242 -11.99 -24.47 11.30
N PHE A 243 -11.17 -23.41 11.32
CA PHE A 243 -10.04 -23.27 12.21
C PHE A 243 -10.41 -22.57 13.53
N HIS A 244 -10.32 -23.30 14.64
CA HIS A 244 -10.18 -22.73 15.98
C HIS A 244 -8.70 -22.47 16.30
N GLY A 245 -8.25 -21.26 15.95
CA GLY A 245 -7.31 -20.38 16.66
C GLY A 245 -5.97 -20.82 17.29
N ARG A 246 -5.57 -22.10 17.39
CA ARG A 246 -4.33 -22.44 18.14
C ARG A 246 -3.38 -23.52 17.59
N LYS A 247 -3.63 -24.15 16.44
CA LYS A 247 -2.76 -25.24 15.93
C LYS A 247 -2.12 -25.04 14.56
N LEU A 248 -2.20 -23.85 13.96
CA LEU A 248 -1.70 -23.60 12.58
C LEU A 248 -0.22 -23.19 12.47
N LEU A 249 0.53 -23.14 13.56
CA LEU A 249 1.93 -22.66 13.54
C LEU A 249 2.97 -23.76 13.28
N GLU A 250 2.60 -25.04 13.24
CA GLU A 250 3.59 -26.14 13.20
C GLU A 250 4.13 -26.43 11.79
N ASN A 251 3.48 -25.98 10.71
CA ASN A 251 3.92 -26.21 9.31
C ASN A 251 4.07 -24.90 8.52
N MET A 252 4.71 -23.87 9.07
CA MET A 252 5.03 -22.68 8.28
C MET A 252 6.20 -22.99 7.33
N PRO A 253 6.15 -22.53 6.06
CA PRO A 253 7.23 -22.73 5.13
C PRO A 253 8.51 -22.07 5.66
N ILE A 254 9.63 -22.77 5.49
CA ILE A 254 10.95 -22.25 5.86
C ILE A 254 11.45 -21.43 4.67
N CYS A 255 11.67 -20.13 4.89
CA CYS A 255 12.25 -19.30 3.86
C CYS A 255 13.74 -19.62 3.65
N PRO A 256 14.26 -19.50 2.42
CA PRO A 256 15.69 -19.64 2.16
C PRO A 256 16.53 -18.66 2.98
N SER A 257 17.83 -18.96 3.13
CA SER A 257 18.77 -18.05 3.78
C SER A 257 18.76 -16.67 3.09
N GLY A 258 18.71 -15.60 3.88
CA GLY A 258 18.60 -14.23 3.37
C GLY A 258 17.17 -13.77 3.08
N TYR A 259 16.15 -14.54 3.47
CA TYR A 259 14.73 -14.17 3.38
C TYR A 259 14.06 -14.14 4.75
N VAL A 260 12.99 -13.36 4.86
CA VAL A 260 12.10 -13.24 6.02
C VAL A 260 10.73 -13.77 5.61
N LEU A 261 10.10 -14.56 6.50
CA LEU A 261 8.74 -15.04 6.30
C LEU A 261 7.73 -13.95 6.65
N PHE A 262 6.97 -13.49 5.67
CA PHE A 262 5.79 -12.66 5.88
C PHE A 262 4.55 -13.55 5.89
N ASN A 263 3.76 -13.49 6.96
CA ASN A 263 2.51 -14.22 7.06
C ASN A 263 1.35 -13.23 7.07
N TYR A 264 0.64 -13.14 5.94
CA TYR A 264 -0.54 -12.29 5.82
C TYR A 264 -1.76 -13.01 6.37
N ILE A 265 -2.42 -12.46 7.39
CA ILE A 265 -3.54 -13.09 8.08
C ILE A 265 -4.78 -12.25 7.83
N ASN A 266 -5.76 -12.79 7.11
CA ASN A 266 -7.04 -12.12 6.93
C ASN A 266 -8.04 -12.62 7.98
N ALA A 267 -8.20 -11.88 9.09
CA ALA A 267 -9.24 -12.16 10.09
C ALA A 267 -10.56 -11.44 9.80
N CYS A 268 -10.66 -10.72 8.68
CA CYS A 268 -11.90 -10.12 8.23
C CYS A 268 -12.88 -11.22 7.77
N ASN A 269 -14.18 -10.90 7.76
CA ASN A 269 -15.23 -11.79 7.26
C ASN A 269 -15.44 -11.68 5.73
N TYR A 270 -14.51 -11.07 5.02
CA TYR A 270 -14.49 -10.90 3.57
C TYR A 270 -13.07 -11.11 3.03
N PRO A 271 -12.92 -11.48 1.74
CA PRO A 271 -11.61 -11.63 1.11
C PRO A 271 -10.90 -10.28 0.96
N LEU A 272 -9.58 -10.31 1.04
CA LEU A 272 -8.69 -9.17 0.84
C LEU A 272 -7.76 -9.43 -0.35
N SER A 273 -7.40 -8.36 -1.05
CA SER A 273 -6.23 -8.36 -1.93
C SER A 273 -5.10 -7.64 -1.21
N VAL A 274 -4.14 -8.41 -0.70
CA VAL A 274 -2.96 -7.91 0.00
C VAL A 274 -1.91 -7.56 -1.04
N THR A 275 -1.48 -6.32 -1.07
CA THR A 275 -0.45 -5.84 -1.98
C THR A 275 0.79 -5.48 -1.20
N ALA A 276 1.93 -5.98 -1.67
CA ALA A 276 3.25 -5.62 -1.18
C ALA A 276 4.01 -4.92 -2.29
N SER A 277 4.68 -3.82 -1.97
CA SER A 277 5.54 -3.10 -2.89
C SER A 277 6.84 -2.73 -2.21
N SER A 278 7.95 -2.83 -2.93
CA SER A 278 9.22 -2.28 -2.49
C SER A 278 9.94 -1.59 -3.64
N LYS A 279 11.04 -0.91 -3.33
CA LYS A 279 11.89 -0.31 -4.36
C LYS A 279 12.68 -1.36 -5.16
N GLU A 280 13.05 -2.45 -4.51
CA GLU A 280 13.90 -3.51 -5.07
C GLU A 280 13.12 -4.62 -5.77
N PHE A 281 11.84 -4.80 -5.42
CA PHE A 281 11.03 -5.93 -5.88
C PHE A 281 9.76 -5.43 -6.58
N PRO A 282 9.30 -6.13 -7.63
CA PRO A 282 8.02 -5.83 -8.27
C PRO A 282 6.88 -5.82 -7.25
N THR A 283 5.94 -4.90 -7.44
CA THR A 283 4.70 -4.92 -6.67
C THR A 283 3.98 -6.24 -6.90
N ALA A 284 3.59 -6.90 -5.83
CA ALA A 284 2.89 -8.17 -5.85
C ALA A 284 1.58 -8.05 -5.11
N THR A 285 0.48 -8.40 -5.77
CA THR A 285 -0.84 -8.49 -5.16
C THR A 285 -1.25 -9.95 -5.07
N ARG A 286 -1.68 -10.37 -3.87
CA ARG A 286 -2.15 -11.72 -3.58
C ARG A 286 -3.50 -11.65 -2.90
N ARG A 287 -4.40 -12.54 -3.31
CA ARG A 287 -5.71 -12.67 -2.68
C ARG A 287 -5.59 -13.54 -1.43
N VAL A 288 -6.17 -13.10 -0.33
CA VAL A 288 -6.25 -13.82 0.94
C VAL A 288 -7.73 -13.91 1.31
N GLU A 289 -8.31 -15.10 1.25
CA GLU A 289 -9.73 -15.28 1.58
C GLU A 289 -10.00 -15.01 3.07
N ALA A 290 -11.27 -14.79 3.41
CA ALA A 290 -11.70 -14.56 4.78
C ALA A 290 -11.25 -15.72 5.71
N ASN A 291 -10.69 -15.37 6.87
CA ASN A 291 -10.14 -16.30 7.86
C ASN A 291 -9.00 -17.20 7.35
N GLN A 292 -8.30 -16.80 6.29
CA GLN A 292 -7.12 -17.49 5.78
C GLN A 292 -5.82 -16.75 6.12
N GLN A 293 -4.73 -17.48 5.97
CA GLN A 293 -3.38 -16.95 6.06
C GLN A 293 -2.60 -17.28 4.78
N LEU A 294 -1.69 -16.41 4.38
CA LEU A 294 -0.83 -16.58 3.22
C LEU A 294 0.63 -16.31 3.62
N PRO A 295 1.47 -17.35 3.76
CA PRO A 295 2.90 -17.18 3.94
C PRO A 295 3.59 -16.79 2.63
N VAL A 296 4.50 -15.82 2.70
CA VAL A 296 5.29 -15.32 1.58
C VAL A 296 6.72 -15.04 2.06
N CYS A 297 7.72 -15.52 1.33
CA CYS A 297 9.11 -15.16 1.61
C CYS A 297 9.49 -13.88 0.87
N ALA A 298 10.11 -12.94 1.58
CA ALA A 298 10.68 -11.73 0.98
C ALA A 298 12.13 -11.53 1.43
N HIS A 299 12.92 -10.86 0.62
CA HIS A 299 14.35 -10.70 0.89
C HIS A 299 14.59 -9.91 2.20
N ALA A 300 15.58 -10.33 2.98
CA ALA A 300 15.93 -9.74 4.27
C ALA A 300 16.69 -8.41 4.16
N VAL A 301 16.83 -7.88 2.94
CA VAL A 301 17.38 -6.55 2.65
C VAL A 301 16.42 -5.84 1.70
N MET A 302 15.91 -4.68 2.11
CA MET A 302 14.90 -3.88 1.44
C MET A 302 15.01 -2.43 1.90
N SER A 303 15.33 -1.48 1.02
CA SER A 303 15.53 -0.08 1.44
C SER A 303 14.22 0.67 1.71
N SER A 304 13.10 0.17 1.18
CA SER A 304 11.75 0.66 1.49
C SER A 304 10.72 -0.34 0.98
N GLY A 305 9.84 -0.79 1.88
CA GLY A 305 8.72 -1.67 1.60
C GLY A 305 7.43 -1.19 2.24
N ARG A 306 6.31 -1.52 1.60
CA ARG A 306 4.96 -1.25 2.08
C ARG A 306 4.05 -2.43 1.81
N VAL A 307 3.16 -2.73 2.74
CA VAL A 307 2.09 -3.72 2.62
C VAL A 307 0.77 -3.06 2.97
N TRP A 308 -0.25 -3.29 2.16
CA TRP A 308 -1.63 -2.83 2.40
C TRP A 308 -2.63 -3.86 1.89
N ALA A 309 -3.89 -3.71 2.29
CA ALA A 309 -4.99 -4.52 1.79
C ALA A 309 -6.00 -3.66 1.01
N SER A 310 -6.74 -4.32 0.11
CA SER A 310 -7.82 -3.69 -0.65
C SER A 310 -8.96 -4.67 -0.84
N THR A 311 -10.19 -4.16 -0.75
CA THR A 311 -11.44 -4.92 -0.87
C THR A 311 -12.05 -4.85 -2.27
N ASP A 312 -11.66 -3.87 -3.10
CA ASP A 312 -12.37 -3.53 -4.35
C ASP A 312 -11.60 -3.88 -5.63
N CYS A 313 -10.69 -4.85 -5.54
CA CYS A 313 -9.92 -5.30 -6.69
C CYS A 313 -10.79 -6.17 -7.59
N ALA A 314 -11.62 -5.55 -8.43
CA ALA A 314 -12.35 -6.25 -9.48
C ALA A 314 -11.40 -6.87 -10.52
N VAL A 315 -10.21 -6.27 -10.68
CA VAL A 315 -9.12 -6.75 -11.53
C VAL A 315 -7.80 -6.55 -10.77
N GLN A 316 -6.87 -7.51 -10.85
CA GLN A 316 -5.65 -7.50 -10.04
C GLN A 316 -4.80 -6.22 -10.22
N ASP A 317 -4.84 -5.62 -11.42
CA ASP A 317 -4.11 -4.39 -11.75
C ASP A 317 -4.67 -3.13 -11.10
N SER A 318 -5.93 -3.11 -10.66
CA SER A 318 -6.53 -1.89 -10.09
C SER A 318 -6.04 -1.57 -8.67
N CYS A 319 -5.28 -2.47 -8.04
CA CYS A 319 -4.87 -2.38 -6.63
C CYS A 319 -3.36 -2.25 -6.42
N VAL A 320 -2.62 -2.04 -7.50
CA VAL A 320 -1.15 -1.85 -7.48
C VAL A 320 -0.76 -0.55 -6.78
N ALA A 321 -1.64 0.47 -6.78
CA ALA A 321 -1.42 1.72 -6.08
C ALA A 321 -2.31 1.84 -4.85
N ALA A 322 -1.72 2.00 -3.67
CA ALA A 322 -2.44 2.32 -2.45
C ALA A 322 -3.19 3.67 -2.62
N GLN A 323 -4.51 3.65 -2.53
CA GLN A 323 -5.35 4.85 -2.60
C GLN A 323 -5.89 5.17 -1.20
N PRO A 324 -5.56 6.35 -0.64
CA PRO A 324 -6.14 6.80 0.62
C PRO A 324 -7.69 6.87 0.56
N PRO A 325 -8.42 6.50 1.63
CA PRO A 325 -7.89 6.07 2.93
C PRO A 325 -7.34 4.64 2.91
N VAL A 326 -6.11 4.45 3.39
CA VAL A 326 -5.42 3.14 3.37
C VAL A 326 -4.55 2.95 4.60
N SER A 327 -4.68 1.79 5.24
CA SER A 327 -3.79 1.36 6.32
C SER A 327 -2.52 0.75 5.73
N LEU A 328 -1.35 1.15 6.24
CA LEU A 328 -0.06 0.68 5.75
C LEU A 328 0.71 -0.06 6.85
N PHE A 329 1.42 -1.11 6.45
CA PHE A 329 2.58 -1.61 7.18
C PHE A 329 3.83 -1.27 6.38
N GLU A 330 4.75 -0.51 6.96
CA GLU A 330 5.97 -0.05 6.29
C GLU A 330 7.20 -0.71 6.90
N MET A 331 8.21 -0.94 6.07
CA MET A 331 9.45 -1.61 6.50
C MET A 331 10.68 -1.12 5.75
N THR A 332 11.81 -1.13 6.44
CA THR A 332 13.16 -0.93 5.92
C THR A 332 14.07 -1.97 6.56
N PHE A 333 14.63 -2.88 5.76
CA PHE A 333 15.59 -3.89 6.21
C PHE A 333 16.97 -3.57 5.62
N ASN A 334 17.89 -3.09 6.44
CA ASN A 334 19.19 -2.64 5.98
C ASN A 334 20.19 -3.80 5.85
N PRO A 335 21.21 -3.66 4.99
CA PRO A 335 22.28 -4.66 4.84
C PRO A 335 23.10 -4.92 6.11
N ASP A 336 23.14 -3.96 7.05
CA ASP A 336 23.81 -4.10 8.34
C ASP A 336 22.98 -4.90 9.37
N GLY A 337 21.80 -5.37 8.97
CA GLY A 337 20.86 -6.09 9.81
C GLY A 337 19.95 -5.21 10.66
N SER A 338 20.09 -3.88 10.64
CA SER A 338 19.10 -3.01 11.28
C SER A 338 17.77 -3.05 10.51
N GLN A 339 16.67 -3.16 11.23
CA GLN A 339 15.34 -3.21 10.64
C GLN A 339 14.42 -2.20 11.33
N PHE A 340 13.75 -1.39 10.51
CA PHE A 340 12.76 -0.41 10.94
C PHE A 340 11.42 -0.81 10.36
N MET A 341 10.40 -0.86 11.20
CA MET A 341 9.05 -1.25 10.80
C MET A 341 8.04 -0.42 11.53
N ASP A 342 6.89 -0.21 10.92
CA ASP A 342 5.80 0.53 11.54
C ASP A 342 4.45 0.20 10.91
N VAL A 343 3.39 0.44 11.68
CA VAL A 343 2.04 0.55 11.14
C VAL A 343 1.75 2.03 10.99
N SER A 344 1.25 2.42 9.82
CA SER A 344 1.05 3.80 9.45
C SER A 344 -0.38 4.04 8.99
N TYR A 345 -1.01 5.02 9.64
CA TYR A 345 -2.33 5.53 9.30
C TYR A 345 -2.27 7.00 8.86
N VAL A 346 -1.09 7.46 8.44
CA VAL A 346 -0.88 8.80 7.86
C VAL A 346 -1.77 9.01 6.64
N ASP A 347 -2.05 7.93 5.90
CA ASP A 347 -2.93 7.90 4.74
C ASP A 347 -4.36 7.41 5.07
N GLY A 348 -4.71 7.27 6.35
CA GLY A 348 -6.04 6.89 6.82
C GLY A 348 -6.14 5.42 7.22
N ILE A 349 -7.37 4.94 7.43
CA ILE A 349 -7.66 3.57 7.83
C ILE A 349 -8.65 2.97 6.81
N SER A 350 -8.20 1.96 6.07
CA SER A 350 -9.12 1.07 5.34
C SER A 350 -9.57 -0.08 6.23
N ASP A 351 -8.57 -0.80 6.77
CA ASP A 351 -8.70 -1.99 7.59
C ASP A 351 -7.71 -1.89 8.76
N PRO A 352 -8.08 -2.18 10.00
CA PRO A 352 -7.12 -2.31 11.10
C PRO A 352 -6.01 -3.31 10.78
N ILE A 353 -4.77 -2.88 10.98
CA ILE A 353 -3.59 -3.74 10.85
C ILE A 353 -3.01 -3.99 12.24
N GLY A 354 -2.85 -5.26 12.59
CA GLY A 354 -2.01 -5.69 13.70
C GLY A 354 -0.76 -6.39 13.17
N VAL A 355 0.37 -6.19 13.81
CA VAL A 355 1.66 -6.76 13.38
C VAL A 355 2.32 -7.44 14.56
N ARG A 356 2.87 -8.63 14.33
CA ARG A 356 3.77 -9.30 15.27
C ARG A 356 5.07 -9.70 14.58
N VAL A 357 6.15 -9.05 14.98
CA VAL A 357 7.51 -9.33 14.52
C VAL A 357 8.15 -10.34 15.46
N LYS A 358 8.54 -11.50 14.94
CA LYS A 358 9.22 -12.56 15.68
C LYS A 358 10.71 -12.30 15.76
N ASN A 359 11.29 -12.47 16.96
CA ASN A 359 12.72 -12.29 17.21
C ASN A 359 13.26 -10.92 16.75
N CYS A 360 12.45 -9.87 16.92
CA CYS A 360 12.84 -8.48 16.64
C CYS A 360 14.07 -8.06 17.45
N GLN A 361 14.17 -8.56 18.68
CA GLN A 361 15.40 -8.58 19.46
C GLN A 361 15.67 -10.05 19.86
N PRO A 362 16.89 -10.43 20.25
CA PRO A 362 17.19 -11.79 20.66
C PRO A 362 16.20 -12.31 21.72
N GLY A 363 15.35 -13.27 21.34
CA GLY A 363 14.34 -13.88 22.19
C GLY A 363 13.12 -12.99 22.52
N GLN A 364 12.94 -11.86 21.84
CA GLN A 364 11.81 -10.96 22.08
C GLN A 364 11.02 -10.67 20.80
N ASP A 365 9.71 -10.86 20.88
CA ASP A 365 8.75 -10.44 19.87
C ASP A 365 8.37 -8.97 20.08
N GLN A 366 8.07 -8.26 18.99
CA GLN A 366 7.41 -6.95 19.03
C GLN A 366 6.01 -7.07 18.45
N THR A 367 5.04 -6.37 19.02
CA THR A 367 3.64 -6.42 18.56
C THR A 367 3.03 -5.03 18.53
N VAL A 368 2.40 -4.70 17.40
CA VAL A 368 1.47 -3.58 17.25
C VAL A 368 0.08 -4.18 17.18
N THR A 369 -0.80 -3.74 18.08
CA THR A 369 -2.21 -4.17 18.09
C THR A 369 -3.09 -3.00 17.72
N PHE A 370 -4.25 -3.32 17.14
CA PHE A 370 -5.26 -2.34 16.81
C PHE A 370 -6.64 -2.94 17.09
N GLU A 371 -7.50 -2.19 17.77
CA GLU A 371 -8.85 -2.63 18.09
C GLU A 371 -9.87 -2.18 17.03
N GLN A 372 -10.56 -3.12 16.39
CA GLN A 372 -11.56 -2.81 15.36
C GLN A 372 -12.69 -1.88 15.86
N GLN A 373 -13.15 -2.09 17.09
CA GLN A 373 -14.18 -1.26 17.74
C GLN A 373 -13.76 0.21 17.84
N ALA A 374 -12.46 0.48 17.89
CA ALA A 374 -11.92 1.81 18.00
C ALA A 374 -12.11 2.62 16.70
N VAL A 375 -12.08 1.97 15.52
CA VAL A 375 -12.41 2.62 14.24
C VAL A 375 -13.87 3.07 14.22
N ASP A 376 -14.79 2.23 14.72
CA ASP A 376 -16.22 2.57 14.76
C ASP A 376 -16.49 3.76 15.65
N ASN A 377 -15.81 3.85 16.79
CA ASN A 377 -15.88 5.02 17.66
C ASN A 377 -15.33 6.27 16.98
N LEU A 378 -14.22 6.16 16.23
CA LEU A 378 -13.67 7.28 15.47
C LEU A 378 -14.65 7.78 14.40
N ARG A 379 -15.31 6.87 13.67
CA ARG A 379 -16.36 7.19 12.69
C ARG A 379 -17.53 7.93 13.34
N GLN A 380 -17.93 7.53 14.56
CA GLN A 380 -19.01 8.20 15.29
C GLN A 380 -18.61 9.60 15.78
N MET A 381 -17.36 9.78 16.23
CA MET A 381 -16.85 11.07 16.69
C MET A 381 -16.60 12.05 15.54
N PHE A 382 -16.18 11.55 14.37
CA PHE A 382 -15.85 12.33 13.18
C PHE A 382 -16.51 11.74 11.92
N PRO A 383 -17.85 11.77 11.82
CA PRO A 383 -18.58 11.18 10.69
C PRO A 383 -18.18 11.78 9.34
N GLN A 384 -17.72 13.02 9.32
CA GLN A 384 -17.21 13.70 8.14
C GLN A 384 -15.86 13.17 7.62
N MET A 385 -15.13 12.41 8.44
CA MET A 385 -13.90 11.72 8.06
C MET A 385 -14.17 10.30 7.52
N ALA A 386 -15.39 9.79 7.69
CA ALA A 386 -15.79 8.48 7.20
C ALA A 386 -16.14 8.55 5.70
N GLU A 387 -15.65 7.58 4.93
CA GLU A 387 -16.02 7.38 3.53
C GLU A 387 -16.49 5.94 3.34
N THR A 388 -17.74 5.76 2.93
CA THR A 388 -18.21 4.43 2.56
C THR A 388 -17.77 4.11 1.16
N ASP A 389 -17.08 2.99 1.06
CA ASP A 389 -16.74 2.35 -0.18
C ASP A 389 -17.98 1.75 -0.82
N ASN A 390 -18.30 2.21 -2.03
CA ASN A 390 -19.53 1.83 -2.71
C ASN A 390 -19.50 0.38 -3.22
N ALA A 391 -18.32 -0.23 -3.37
CA ALA A 391 -18.20 -1.59 -3.90
C ALA A 391 -18.30 -2.64 -2.80
N SER A 392 -17.56 -2.46 -1.71
CA SER A 392 -17.55 -3.37 -0.57
C SER A 392 -18.61 -3.05 0.50
N GLY A 393 -19.16 -1.82 0.50
CA GLY A 393 -19.99 -1.30 1.58
C GLY A 393 -19.19 -0.99 2.86
N GLN A 394 -17.86 -1.11 2.80
CA GLN A 394 -16.97 -0.89 3.92
C GLN A 394 -16.77 0.60 4.16
N THR A 395 -16.90 1.04 5.42
CA THR A 395 -16.58 2.42 5.76
C THR A 395 -15.08 2.56 6.04
N LYS A 396 -14.37 3.36 5.26
CA LYS A 396 -12.96 3.73 5.48
C LYS A 396 -12.92 5.07 6.24
N VAL A 397 -11.79 5.43 6.84
CA VAL A 397 -11.64 6.69 7.60
C VAL A 397 -10.43 7.46 7.09
N LYS A 398 -10.64 8.67 6.59
CA LYS A 398 -9.55 9.58 6.21
C LYS A 398 -8.62 9.84 7.37
N SER A 399 -7.33 10.01 7.09
CA SER A 399 -6.42 10.61 8.06
C SER A 399 -6.79 12.06 8.35
N VAL A 400 -6.18 12.62 9.40
CA VAL A 400 -6.33 14.05 9.73
C VAL A 400 -5.84 14.92 8.57
N CYS A 401 -4.71 14.57 7.94
CA CYS A 401 -4.24 15.23 6.72
C CYS A 401 -5.22 15.05 5.55
N GLY A 402 -5.68 13.83 5.28
CA GLY A 402 -6.60 13.55 4.18
C GLY A 402 -7.94 14.30 4.30
N TYR A 403 -8.41 14.53 5.53
CA TYR A 403 -9.64 15.29 5.77
C TYR A 403 -9.45 16.81 5.70
N TYR A 404 -8.50 17.37 6.46
CA TYR A 404 -8.32 18.83 6.53
C TYR A 404 -7.56 19.41 5.34
N ASN A 405 -6.64 18.63 4.76
CA ASN A 405 -5.86 18.97 3.57
C ASN A 405 -5.18 20.36 3.65
N THR A 406 -4.60 20.69 4.80
CA THR A 406 -3.84 21.93 4.99
C THR A 406 -2.34 21.61 5.08
N PRO A 407 -1.45 22.48 4.55
CA PRO A 407 -0.01 22.22 4.54
C PRO A 407 0.57 21.89 5.92
N ASN A 408 0.06 22.53 6.97
CA ASN A 408 0.53 22.34 8.33
C ASN A 408 0.14 21.02 8.97
N VAL A 409 -1.03 20.47 8.62
CA VAL A 409 -1.46 19.14 9.10
C VAL A 409 -0.82 18.03 8.28
N CYS A 410 -0.60 18.29 6.99
CA CYS A 410 0.05 17.36 6.07
C CYS A 410 1.58 17.46 6.05
N CYS A 411 2.18 18.31 6.91
CA CYS A 411 3.62 18.53 6.99
C CYS A 411 4.28 18.88 5.64
N GLN A 412 3.62 19.72 4.85
CA GLN A 412 4.09 20.16 3.52
C GLN A 412 4.71 21.56 3.57
N ASN A 413 5.46 21.93 2.52
CA ASN A 413 6.06 23.26 2.36
C ASN A 413 6.96 23.64 3.57
N GLU A 414 6.74 24.80 4.18
CA GLU A 414 7.47 25.25 5.37
C GLU A 414 7.37 24.31 6.57
N PHE A 415 6.40 23.39 6.57
CA PHE A 415 6.20 22.38 7.61
C PHE A 415 6.95 21.06 7.34
N SER A 416 7.62 20.90 6.18
CA SER A 416 8.30 19.65 5.81
C SER A 416 9.69 19.48 6.42
N GLY A 417 10.18 20.46 7.18
CA GLY A 417 11.55 20.48 7.71
C GLY A 417 11.81 19.54 8.90
N GLY A 418 10.82 18.75 9.32
CA GLY A 418 10.92 17.81 10.43
C GLY A 418 9.94 18.06 11.59
N PRO A 419 10.01 17.24 12.67
CA PRO A 419 9.10 17.27 13.81
C PRO A 419 9.07 18.61 14.56
N GLN A 420 10.12 19.42 14.44
CA GLN A 420 10.19 20.75 15.04
C GLN A 420 9.35 21.80 14.30
N PHE A 421 8.83 21.48 13.10
CA PHE A 421 7.99 22.38 12.31
C PHE A 421 6.56 21.90 12.17
N CYS A 422 6.31 20.58 12.21
CA CYS A 422 4.98 20.02 12.04
C CYS A 422 4.58 19.10 13.19
N GLY A 423 3.41 19.37 13.78
CA GLY A 423 2.81 18.53 14.80
C GLY A 423 1.82 19.30 15.69
N PRO A 424 0.91 18.60 16.39
CA PRO A 424 -0.19 19.23 17.15
C PRO A 424 0.28 20.06 18.35
N ASN A 425 1.46 19.72 18.90
CA ASN A 425 2.03 20.32 20.11
C ASN A 425 3.25 21.21 19.83
N ILE A 426 3.52 21.51 18.57
CA ILE A 426 4.67 22.32 18.14
C ILE A 426 4.26 23.80 18.08
N SER A 427 5.08 24.67 18.66
CA SER A 427 4.90 26.12 18.53
C SER A 427 5.13 26.54 17.09
N GLY A 428 4.12 27.17 16.47
CA GLY A 428 4.18 27.62 15.08
C GLY A 428 3.66 26.62 14.04
N SER A 429 3.10 25.47 14.45
CA SER A 429 2.43 24.56 13.51
C SER A 429 1.03 25.02 13.10
N ASP A 430 0.43 26.01 13.77
CA ASP A 430 -0.90 26.56 13.46
C ASP A 430 -2.04 25.53 13.37
N TRP A 431 -1.92 24.38 14.05
CA TRP A 431 -3.00 23.40 14.13
C TRP A 431 -4.19 23.98 14.90
N THR A 432 -5.39 23.93 14.32
CA THR A 432 -6.63 24.39 14.97
C THR A 432 -7.05 23.45 16.09
N THR A 433 -7.94 23.92 16.99
CA THR A 433 -8.50 23.08 18.05
C THR A 433 -9.19 21.82 17.49
N ASP A 434 -9.91 21.94 16.37
CA ASP A 434 -10.59 20.81 15.75
C ASP A 434 -9.61 19.80 15.11
N GLN A 435 -8.51 20.28 14.53
CA GLN A 435 -7.44 19.43 14.00
C GLN A 435 -6.76 18.64 15.10
N LYS A 436 -6.44 19.28 16.23
CA LYS A 436 -5.87 18.61 17.41
C LYS A 436 -6.82 17.58 17.98
N LYS A 437 -8.11 17.90 18.12
CA LYS A 437 -9.12 16.97 18.59
C LYS A 437 -9.24 15.73 17.70
N ALA A 438 -9.20 15.91 16.37
CA ALA A 438 -9.22 14.79 15.42
C ALA A 438 -7.96 13.91 15.56
N TYR A 439 -6.79 14.53 15.70
CA TYR A 439 -5.54 13.82 15.93
C TYR A 439 -5.51 13.07 17.26
N ASP A 440 -6.00 13.67 18.35
CA ASP A 440 -6.04 13.03 19.66
C ASP A 440 -6.94 11.79 19.60
N ALA A 441 -8.08 11.88 18.92
CA ALA A 441 -8.96 10.73 18.70
C ALA A 441 -8.32 9.65 17.83
N PHE A 442 -7.58 10.04 16.80
CA PHE A 442 -6.85 9.10 15.94
C PHE A 442 -5.74 8.38 16.72
N THR A 443 -4.96 9.14 17.50
CA THR A 443 -3.87 8.63 18.33
C THR A 443 -4.38 7.70 19.43
N ALA A 444 -5.53 8.02 20.02
CA ALA A 444 -6.15 7.19 21.05
C ALA A 444 -6.49 5.77 20.56
N ILE A 445 -6.74 5.60 19.25
CA ILE A 445 -7.06 4.29 18.67
C ILE A 445 -5.87 3.63 17.98
N SER A 446 -4.89 4.41 17.53
CA SER A 446 -3.75 3.91 16.76
C SER A 446 -2.62 3.33 17.62
N GLY A 447 -2.65 3.55 18.94
CA GLY A 447 -1.63 3.03 19.86
C GLY A 447 -0.21 3.43 19.43
N ASN A 448 0.65 2.43 19.23
CA ASN A 448 2.03 2.60 18.75
C ASN A 448 2.13 2.62 17.21
N SER A 449 1.18 3.24 16.53
CA SER A 449 1.17 3.41 15.06
C SER A 449 1.24 4.89 14.70
N TYR A 450 1.73 5.22 13.49
CA TYR A 450 1.80 6.60 13.01
C TYR A 450 0.39 7.14 12.77
N ALA A 451 0.06 8.25 13.44
CA ALA A 451 -1.16 9.02 13.18
C ALA A 451 -0.91 10.25 12.27
N PHE A 452 0.35 10.65 12.09
CA PHE A 452 0.80 11.74 11.22
C PHE A 452 2.28 11.54 10.82
N ALA A 453 2.81 12.38 9.93
CA ALA A 453 4.10 12.12 9.26
C ALA A 453 5.36 12.11 10.17
N PHE A 454 5.36 12.76 11.33
CA PHE A 454 6.54 12.87 12.20
C PHE A 454 6.33 12.27 13.58
N ASP A 455 5.70 11.09 13.61
CA ASP A 455 5.31 10.37 14.82
C ASP A 455 6.35 9.37 15.33
N ASP A 456 7.61 9.54 14.89
CA ASP A 456 8.69 8.56 15.03
C ASP A 456 8.93 8.14 16.48
N GLY A 457 8.70 9.05 17.44
CA GLY A 457 8.98 8.81 18.86
C GLY A 457 8.17 7.67 19.50
N ARG A 458 7.07 7.23 18.87
CA ARG A 458 6.24 6.12 19.39
C ARG A 458 5.95 5.01 18.40
N ALA A 459 5.99 5.31 17.11
CA ALA A 459 5.39 4.44 16.09
C ALA A 459 6.40 3.52 15.39
N THR A 460 7.69 3.83 15.46
CA THR A 460 8.74 3.03 14.84
C THR A 460 9.15 1.86 15.74
N MET A 461 9.03 0.65 15.23
CA MET A 461 9.70 -0.52 15.79
C MET A 461 11.11 -0.62 15.23
N HIS A 462 12.09 -0.70 16.14
CA HIS A 462 13.48 -0.96 15.77
C HIS A 462 13.89 -2.37 16.21
N CYS A 463 14.23 -3.20 15.24
CA CYS A 463 14.72 -4.56 15.44
C CYS A 463 16.21 -4.60 15.11
N ASN A 464 17.00 -5.14 16.05
CA ASN A 464 18.45 -5.19 15.92
C ASN A 464 18.89 -6.54 15.36
N GLY A 465 19.67 -6.50 14.28
CA GLY A 465 20.32 -7.68 13.70
C GLY A 465 19.44 -8.46 12.73
N THR A 466 20.05 -9.45 12.07
CA THR A 466 19.39 -10.32 11.08
C THR A 466 18.50 -11.39 11.71
N THR A 467 18.02 -11.18 12.94
CA THR A 467 17.33 -12.19 13.75
C THR A 467 15.84 -12.29 13.46
N THR A 468 15.24 -11.31 12.77
CA THR A 468 13.83 -11.39 12.39
C THR A 468 13.62 -12.54 11.43
N THR A 469 12.95 -13.58 11.92
CA THR A 469 12.66 -14.79 11.13
C THR A 469 11.28 -14.73 10.50
N ALA A 470 10.33 -14.02 11.13
CA ALA A 470 8.97 -13.92 10.62
C ALA A 470 8.27 -12.61 11.04
N VAL A 471 7.43 -12.08 10.16
CA VAL A 471 6.53 -10.95 10.39
C VAL A 471 5.11 -11.40 10.11
N ASN A 472 4.27 -11.44 11.14
CA ASN A 472 2.84 -11.73 10.99
C ASN A 472 2.10 -10.41 10.84
N ILE A 473 1.40 -10.22 9.73
CA ILE A 473 0.63 -9.01 9.44
C ILE A 473 -0.82 -9.44 9.34
N GLY A 474 -1.64 -9.05 10.30
CA GLY A 474 -3.04 -9.42 10.34
C GLY A 474 -3.98 -8.24 10.14
N PHE A 475 -5.04 -8.49 9.38
CA PHE A 475 -6.10 -7.54 9.06
C PHE A 475 -7.37 -7.91 9.83
N CYS A 476 -8.06 -6.91 10.39
CA CYS A 476 -9.25 -7.09 11.25
C CYS A 476 -9.02 -8.03 12.44
N MET A 477 -7.79 -8.14 12.95
CA MET A 477 -7.53 -8.95 14.13
C MET A 477 -8.15 -8.30 15.36
N ASN A 478 -8.89 -9.08 16.14
CA ASN A 478 -9.19 -8.70 17.52
C ASN A 478 -7.98 -9.10 18.39
N PRO A 479 -7.42 -8.18 19.19
CA PRO A 479 -6.24 -8.47 20.02
C PRO A 479 -6.44 -9.58 21.04
#